data_AF-A0A1Q7ZKP0-F1
#
_entry.id   AF-A0A1Q7ZKP0-F1
#
_cell.length_a   1.000
_cell.length_b   1.000
_cell.length_c   1.000
_cell.angle_alpha   90.00
_cell.angle_beta   90.00
_cell.angle_gamma   90.00
#
_symmetry.space_group_name_H-M   'P 1'
#
loop_
_entity.id
_entity.type
_entity.pdbx_description
1 polymer ?
#
loop_
_entity_poly.entity_id
_entity_poly.type
_entity_poly.pdbx_seq_one_letter_code
_entity_poly.pdbx_strand_id
1 'polypeptide(L)'
;MSGKSKLSSFRWAAALVATIVGAWLVLSPSSVFRLHLVGNSILKDGSTLALPWAWLGSLSTIPLFYLLLLGWVLGLFVAIGVFSKRRPKRQNEPDDELRLTGKGPGRRHKSHLRTLTALLAVAMIVLAVSGMTIFLVPPTTSNPGQGHGPGGQGNGGSGGQSGATSYSLAGLSSSQSPVDQISDSKGLGYSGQRKMAVDSTGNIYLAYRKAPPGLSQDEIYVAVSKDNGKTWTDFGGGPVAIVNVLPVVSGVTQDGGTGTDQRVPSIAIDSKNQIHVVWYGRDQVYTGANERQIKYAKWNGAAWSPWINISPVLGYSSSTYWQEHPIIVIAKNDVLHVLWEGSDSGSAGVQQIKHSMSTDAGTTWTGWENISPIDSQGQSRPDAVTDQNGNLYAAWYGGVSGQTGTRIKYARWDAGSTTWGQTQIVAGIGGFNQKHVSLAIDKSNTLRLVWDGPDNNNSNSLVKYSSLNLSLSTPAWSTWTNVNTGTQLNQSDPTLSIGPAGIVLVAWQEWTGSDSLTAINVSAFIMMIGAAPSKTQLSSSFSSNNKWPVMAEDSSGGIVRIGWLSGQGAPYTICYGQTSLKVS
;
A
#
# COMPACT_ATOMS: atom_id res chain seq x y z
N MET A 1 -64.67 -17.29 40.78
CA MET A 1 -63.77 -16.43 41.58
C MET A 1 -62.60 -16.04 40.68
N SER A 2 -62.70 -14.91 39.98
CA SER A 2 -62.11 -13.61 40.37
C SER A 2 -60.58 -13.66 40.53
N GLY A 3 -59.87 -12.96 39.65
CA GLY A 3 -58.42 -12.77 39.75
C GLY A 3 -57.80 -12.12 38.51
N LYS A 4 -58.19 -10.88 38.21
CA LYS A 4 -57.58 -10.03 37.17
C LYS A 4 -56.12 -9.65 37.52
N SER A 5 -55.34 -9.44 36.46
CA SER A 5 -54.23 -8.48 36.28
C SER A 5 -52.94 -8.60 37.11
N LYS A 6 -51.86 -9.10 36.48
CA LYS A 6 -50.47 -8.64 36.69
C LYS A 6 -49.66 -8.77 35.38
N LEU A 7 -49.95 -7.92 34.38
CA LEU A 7 -49.08 -7.79 33.21
C LEU A 7 -48.74 -6.33 32.84
N SER A 8 -49.19 -5.36 33.65
CA SER A 8 -48.92 -3.93 33.46
C SER A 8 -47.80 -3.38 34.37
N SER A 9 -47.40 -4.11 35.42
CA SER A 9 -46.36 -3.67 36.37
C SER A 9 -44.92 -3.94 35.91
N PHE A 10 -44.71 -4.85 34.94
CA PHE A 10 -43.37 -5.17 34.44
C PHE A 10 -42.86 -4.17 33.38
N ARG A 11 -43.76 -3.45 32.70
CA ARG A 11 -43.39 -2.52 31.62
C ARG A 11 -42.95 -1.15 32.14
N TRP A 12 -43.44 -0.75 33.32
CA TRP A 12 -42.98 0.46 34.01
C TRP A 12 -41.60 0.28 34.66
N ALA A 13 -41.33 -0.87 35.26
CA ALA A 13 -40.02 -1.16 35.85
C ALA A 13 -38.90 -1.21 34.80
N ALA A 14 -39.17 -1.81 33.63
CA ALA A 14 -38.21 -1.85 32.52
C ALA A 14 -37.92 -0.45 31.94
N ALA A 15 -38.93 0.41 31.85
CA ALA A 15 -38.77 1.79 31.39
C ALA A 15 -37.99 2.66 32.39
N LEU A 16 -38.23 2.48 33.71
CA LEU A 16 -37.50 3.18 34.76
C LEU A 16 -36.01 2.78 34.79
N VAL A 17 -35.70 1.48 34.65
CA VAL A 17 -34.33 0.97 34.60
C VAL A 17 -33.59 1.48 33.35
N ALA A 18 -34.25 1.50 32.18
CA ALA A 18 -33.65 2.04 30.96
C ALA A 18 -33.36 3.55 31.06
N THR A 19 -34.23 4.31 31.76
CA THR A 19 -34.04 5.75 31.96
C THR A 19 -32.90 6.04 32.95
N ILE A 20 -32.76 5.23 34.00
CA ILE A 20 -31.66 5.34 34.98
C ILE A 20 -30.32 4.94 34.35
N VAL A 21 -30.28 3.88 33.53
CA VAL A 21 -29.07 3.46 32.80
C VAL A 21 -28.67 4.49 31.73
N GLY A 22 -29.65 5.09 31.04
CA GLY A 22 -29.42 6.20 30.11
C GLY A 22 -28.89 7.46 30.79
N ALA A 23 -29.38 7.80 31.98
CA ALA A 23 -28.88 8.92 32.76
C ALA A 23 -27.47 8.67 33.34
N TRP A 24 -27.15 7.42 33.69
CA TRP A 24 -25.81 7.04 34.17
C TRP A 24 -24.74 7.08 33.07
N LEU A 25 -25.09 6.70 31.84
CA LEU A 25 -24.19 6.77 30.68
C LEU A 25 -23.89 8.19 30.20
N VAL A 26 -24.72 9.17 30.59
CA VAL A 26 -24.56 10.58 30.21
C VAL A 26 -23.78 11.40 31.25
N LEU A 27 -23.66 10.91 32.49
CA LEU A 27 -23.08 11.69 33.60
C LEU A 27 -21.67 11.23 34.06
N SER A 28 -21.14 10.10 33.59
CA SER A 28 -19.78 9.65 33.92
C SER A 28 -19.19 8.70 32.85
N PRO A 29 -18.29 9.14 31.94
CA PRO A 29 -17.69 8.26 30.92
C PRO A 29 -16.63 7.29 31.44
N SER A 30 -16.43 7.19 32.75
CA SER A 30 -15.41 6.32 33.34
C SER A 30 -15.92 5.78 34.67
N SER A 31 -16.48 4.57 34.66
CA SER A 31 -16.28 3.49 35.66
C SER A 31 -17.38 2.42 35.62
N VAL A 32 -16.97 1.17 35.94
CA VAL A 32 -17.74 -0.04 36.32
C VAL A 32 -18.15 -0.93 35.13
N PHE A 33 -17.49 -2.07 34.85
CA PHE A 33 -17.24 -3.22 35.74
C PHE A 33 -15.82 -3.82 35.66
N ARG A 34 -15.11 -3.80 36.80
CA ARG A 34 -14.33 -4.94 37.33
C ARG A 34 -14.61 -5.04 38.83
N LEU A 35 -15.08 -6.19 39.28
CA LEU A 35 -15.11 -6.70 40.67
C LEU A 35 -15.30 -8.23 40.52
N HIS A 36 -14.59 -9.17 41.17
CA HIS A 36 -13.97 -9.30 42.51
C HIS A 36 -12.46 -9.66 42.44
N LEU A 37 -11.54 -9.21 43.31
CA LEU A 37 -11.25 -9.52 44.75
C LEU A 37 -11.03 -11.04 44.99
N VAL A 38 -9.87 -11.55 45.45
CA VAL A 38 -9.19 -11.44 46.78
C VAL A 38 -7.71 -11.92 46.60
N GLY A 39 -6.64 -11.48 47.29
CA GLY A 39 -6.44 -10.58 48.43
C GLY A 39 -4.95 -10.50 48.86
N ASN A 40 -4.68 -9.54 49.74
CA ASN A 40 -3.49 -9.30 50.61
C ASN A 40 -2.14 -8.92 49.96
N SER A 41 -1.34 -7.98 50.48
CA SER A 41 -1.41 -7.01 51.59
C SER A 41 -0.02 -6.31 51.65
N ILE A 42 0.10 -4.98 51.58
CA ILE A 42 0.62 -4.04 52.64
C ILE A 42 1.68 -3.12 51.97
N LEU A 43 1.35 -1.83 51.75
CA LEU A 43 1.79 -0.60 52.48
C LEU A 43 3.31 -0.36 52.35
N LYS A 44 3.89 0.83 52.12
CA LYS A 44 3.63 2.26 52.40
C LYS A 44 4.90 3.00 51.85
N ASP A 45 4.96 4.21 51.30
CA ASP A 45 4.67 5.58 51.78
C ASP A 45 4.77 6.52 50.54
N GLY A 46 3.90 7.53 50.30
CA GLY A 46 4.04 8.94 50.74
C GLY A 46 5.27 9.65 50.10
N SER A 47 5.21 10.70 49.27
CA SER A 47 4.34 11.89 49.28
C SER A 47 4.53 12.77 48.02
N THR A 48 3.46 13.50 47.63
CA THR A 48 3.38 14.87 47.00
C THR A 48 4.00 15.12 45.61
N LEU A 49 3.19 15.25 44.54
CA LEU A 49 2.47 16.45 44.03
C LEU A 49 3.35 17.54 43.37
N ALA A 50 3.28 17.62 42.03
CA ALA A 50 3.03 18.86 41.29
C ALA A 50 2.74 18.56 39.80
N LEU A 51 1.51 18.77 39.37
CA LEU A 51 1.11 18.90 37.97
C LEU A 51 1.33 20.37 37.53
N PRO A 52 1.43 20.61 36.21
CA PRO A 52 0.60 21.66 35.64
C PRO A 52 -0.26 21.13 34.49
N TRP A 53 -1.57 21.32 34.65
CA TRP A 53 -2.58 21.19 33.61
C TRP A 53 -2.44 22.35 32.62
N ALA A 54 -2.04 22.04 31.39
CA ALA A 54 -2.35 22.82 30.21
C ALA A 54 -2.72 21.82 29.10
N TRP A 55 -3.66 22.20 28.23
CA TRP A 55 -4.21 21.43 27.08
C TRP A 55 -5.51 20.65 27.28
N LEU A 56 -6.52 21.26 27.90
CA LEU A 56 -7.92 20.98 27.57
C LEU A 56 -8.61 22.25 27.08
N GLY A 57 -8.60 22.43 25.75
CA GLY A 57 -9.39 23.43 25.03
C GLY A 57 -10.65 22.79 24.42
N SER A 58 -11.80 23.28 24.88
CA SER A 58 -13.18 23.24 24.32
C SER A 58 -13.74 21.94 23.69
N LEU A 59 -14.47 21.17 24.50
CA LEU A 59 -15.63 20.38 24.05
C LEU A 59 -16.89 21.21 24.31
N SER A 60 -17.34 21.99 23.33
CA SER A 60 -18.66 22.62 23.38
C SER A 60 -19.17 22.98 21.98
N THR A 61 -20.04 22.14 21.42
CA THR A 61 -21.31 22.45 20.75
C THR A 61 -21.73 21.24 19.92
N ILE A 62 -22.69 20.45 20.42
CA ILE A 62 -23.51 19.62 19.53
C ILE A 62 -24.60 20.58 19.01
N PRO A 63 -24.66 20.89 17.71
CA PRO A 63 -25.68 21.80 17.21
C PRO A 63 -27.07 21.23 17.49
N LEU A 64 -27.99 22.08 17.96
CA LEU A 64 -29.42 21.82 18.19
C LEU A 64 -30.08 21.02 17.03
N PHE A 65 -29.53 21.15 15.82
CA PHE A 65 -29.85 20.39 14.62
C PHE A 65 -29.82 18.86 14.81
N TYR A 66 -28.79 18.29 15.45
CA TYR A 66 -28.67 16.83 15.61
C TYR A 66 -29.68 16.26 16.61
N LEU A 67 -30.04 17.03 17.64
CA LEU A 67 -31.07 16.66 18.61
C LEU A 67 -32.48 16.71 17.98
N LEU A 68 -32.74 17.71 17.14
CA LEU A 68 -33.99 17.82 16.39
C LEU A 68 -34.12 16.72 15.33
N LEU A 69 -33.01 16.36 14.64
CA LEU A 69 -32.98 15.28 13.67
C LEU A 69 -33.30 13.92 14.32
N LEU A 70 -32.72 13.64 15.49
CA LEU A 70 -32.97 12.41 16.24
C LEU A 70 -34.44 12.33 16.71
N GLY A 71 -34.99 13.45 17.22
CA GLY A 71 -36.41 13.54 17.60
C GLY A 71 -37.36 13.32 16.41
N TRP A 72 -37.00 13.81 15.23
CA TRP A 72 -37.80 13.66 14.01
C TRP A 72 -37.80 12.22 13.49
N VAL A 73 -36.64 11.55 13.49
CA VAL A 73 -36.51 10.12 13.10
C VAL A 73 -37.31 9.23 14.03
N LEU A 74 -37.26 9.46 15.35
CA LEU A 74 -38.04 8.70 16.33
C LEU A 74 -39.54 8.89 16.17
N GLY A 75 -40.01 10.11 15.85
CA GLY A 75 -41.42 10.39 15.56
C GLY A 75 -41.93 9.65 14.32
N LEU A 76 -41.10 9.50 13.30
CA LEU A 76 -41.42 8.80 12.05
C LEU A 76 -41.68 7.29 12.28
N PHE A 77 -40.90 6.64 13.13
CA PHE A 77 -41.08 5.22 13.46
C PHE A 77 -42.37 4.95 14.24
N VAL A 78 -42.78 5.86 15.11
CA VAL A 78 -44.04 5.75 15.86
C VAL A 78 -45.25 5.91 14.92
N ALA A 79 -45.19 6.84 13.96
CA ALA A 79 -46.26 7.05 13.00
C ALA A 79 -46.46 5.85 12.04
N ILE A 80 -45.36 5.21 11.62
CA ILE A 80 -45.41 4.02 10.73
C ILE A 80 -45.96 2.78 11.49
N GLY A 81 -45.65 2.64 12.78
CA GLY A 81 -46.15 1.54 13.61
C GLY A 81 -47.67 1.56 13.87
N VAL A 82 -48.30 2.73 13.81
CA VAL A 82 -49.74 2.90 14.08
C VAL A 82 -50.63 2.51 12.87
N PHE A 83 -50.09 2.48 11.65
CA PHE A 83 -50.86 2.20 10.43
C PHE A 83 -50.88 0.74 9.94
N SER A 84 -50.25 -0.21 10.64
CA SER A 84 -50.10 -1.60 10.14
C SER A 84 -51.16 -2.62 10.59
N LYS A 85 -52.18 -2.25 11.37
CA LYS A 85 -53.22 -3.21 11.79
C LYS A 85 -54.27 -3.45 10.69
N ARG A 86 -54.14 -4.55 9.93
CA ARG A 86 -55.22 -5.13 9.11
C ARG A 86 -55.89 -6.34 9.78
N ARG A 87 -57.21 -6.42 9.57
CA ARG A 87 -58.21 -7.40 10.07
C ARG A 87 -57.95 -8.86 9.63
N PRO A 88 -58.46 -9.89 10.35
CA PRO A 88 -58.29 -11.30 9.99
C PRO A 88 -59.29 -11.76 8.90
N LYS A 89 -58.86 -12.74 8.10
CA LYS A 89 -59.60 -13.36 6.98
C LYS A 89 -60.23 -14.70 7.41
N ARG A 90 -61.40 -15.03 6.84
CA ARG A 90 -62.21 -16.24 7.08
C ARG A 90 -61.89 -17.33 6.03
N GLN A 91 -61.93 -18.60 6.45
CA GLN A 91 -61.69 -19.86 5.72
C GLN A 91 -62.68 -20.17 4.57
N ASN A 92 -62.21 -20.87 3.51
CA ASN A 92 -62.62 -22.22 3.09
C ASN A 92 -61.96 -22.65 1.74
N GLU A 93 -61.57 -23.94 1.68
CA GLU A 93 -60.95 -24.79 0.62
C GLU A 93 -61.95 -25.26 -0.49
N PRO A 94 -61.62 -26.16 -1.46
CA PRO A 94 -60.38 -26.39 -2.26
C PRO A 94 -60.62 -26.73 -3.79
N ASP A 95 -59.51 -27.03 -4.49
CA ASP A 95 -59.28 -27.93 -5.66
C ASP A 95 -59.54 -27.60 -7.16
N ASP A 96 -58.53 -28.04 -7.94
CA ASP A 96 -58.41 -28.55 -9.32
C ASP A 96 -58.20 -27.70 -10.61
N GLU A 97 -57.03 -28.00 -11.21
CA GLU A 97 -56.59 -28.19 -12.63
C GLU A 97 -56.87 -27.25 -13.83
N LEU A 98 -55.84 -27.20 -14.70
CA LEU A 98 -55.79 -27.05 -16.17
C LEU A 98 -55.71 -25.65 -16.86
N ARG A 99 -54.48 -25.37 -17.33
CA ARG A 99 -54.01 -24.91 -18.66
C ARG A 99 -54.72 -23.78 -19.48
N LEU A 100 -53.82 -22.90 -19.99
CA LEU A 100 -53.76 -22.20 -21.30
C LEU A 100 -54.26 -20.73 -21.44
N THR A 101 -53.26 -19.85 -21.66
CA THR A 101 -53.14 -18.74 -22.65
C THR A 101 -54.18 -17.61 -22.75
N GLY A 102 -53.71 -16.35 -22.68
CA GLY A 102 -54.19 -15.26 -23.56
C GLY A 102 -54.45 -13.87 -22.95
N LYS A 103 -53.53 -12.92 -23.21
CA LYS A 103 -53.65 -11.44 -23.41
C LYS A 103 -54.58 -10.57 -22.52
N GLY A 104 -53.99 -9.50 -21.95
CA GLY A 104 -54.64 -8.17 -21.79
C GLY A 104 -54.48 -7.47 -20.42
N PRO A 105 -53.88 -6.26 -20.33
CA PRO A 105 -53.47 -5.63 -19.07
C PRO A 105 -54.54 -4.67 -18.50
N GLY A 106 -54.69 -4.62 -17.17
CA GLY A 106 -55.58 -3.63 -16.56
C GLY A 106 -55.62 -3.61 -15.03
N ARG A 107 -55.16 -2.49 -14.46
CA ARG A 107 -55.45 -1.98 -13.11
C ARG A 107 -54.76 -2.66 -11.92
N ARG A 108 -53.50 -2.28 -11.68
CA ARG A 108 -52.93 -2.20 -10.31
C ARG A 108 -51.75 -1.22 -10.21
N HIS A 109 -51.95 0.04 -10.62
CA HIS A 109 -50.91 1.08 -10.53
C HIS A 109 -51.50 2.44 -10.13
N LYS A 110 -52.02 2.57 -8.90
CA LYS A 110 -52.36 3.89 -8.32
C LYS A 110 -51.93 4.12 -6.86
N SER A 111 -51.47 3.09 -6.14
CA SER A 111 -50.95 3.27 -4.77
C SER A 111 -49.44 3.51 -4.70
N HIS A 112 -48.65 2.97 -5.63
CA HIS A 112 -47.19 3.13 -5.63
C HIS A 112 -46.72 4.48 -6.18
N LEU A 113 -47.51 5.12 -7.06
CA LEU A 113 -47.11 6.38 -7.69
C LEU A 113 -47.12 7.54 -6.67
N ARG A 114 -48.09 7.60 -5.75
CA ARG A 114 -48.19 8.67 -4.74
C ARG A 114 -47.07 8.62 -3.70
N THR A 115 -46.61 7.42 -3.34
CA THR A 115 -45.50 7.21 -2.40
C THR A 115 -44.16 7.57 -3.04
N LEU A 116 -43.99 7.30 -4.34
CA LEU A 116 -42.79 7.63 -5.09
C LEU A 116 -42.67 9.15 -5.33
N THR A 117 -43.78 9.83 -5.64
CA THR A 117 -43.78 11.30 -5.82
C THR A 117 -43.47 12.04 -4.51
N ALA A 118 -43.95 11.52 -3.37
CA ALA A 118 -43.63 12.09 -2.05
C ALA A 118 -42.14 11.89 -1.67
N LEU A 119 -41.58 10.72 -1.97
CA LEU A 119 -40.15 10.44 -1.77
C LEU A 119 -39.24 11.31 -2.64
N LEU A 120 -39.62 11.53 -3.91
CA LEU A 120 -38.89 12.42 -4.83
C LEU A 120 -38.97 13.89 -4.40
N ALA A 121 -40.13 14.35 -3.92
CA ALA A 121 -40.27 15.72 -3.42
C ALA A 121 -39.41 15.98 -2.18
N VAL A 122 -39.32 15.00 -1.26
CA VAL A 122 -38.44 15.08 -0.08
C VAL A 122 -36.96 15.06 -0.48
N ALA A 123 -36.56 14.21 -1.44
CA ALA A 123 -35.20 14.17 -1.94
C ALA A 123 -34.78 15.49 -2.62
N MET A 124 -35.68 16.12 -3.38
CA MET A 124 -35.43 17.40 -4.05
C MET A 124 -35.30 18.56 -3.06
N ILE A 125 -36.06 18.55 -1.95
CA ILE A 125 -35.93 19.56 -0.89
C ILE A 125 -34.61 19.39 -0.13
N VAL A 126 -34.16 18.15 0.10
CA VAL A 126 -32.85 17.86 0.71
C VAL A 126 -31.70 18.31 -0.19
N LEU A 127 -31.80 18.08 -1.51
CA LEU A 127 -30.79 18.53 -2.49
C LEU A 127 -30.74 20.07 -2.65
N ALA A 128 -31.88 20.75 -2.51
CA ALA A 128 -31.94 22.21 -2.59
C ALA A 128 -31.34 22.91 -1.34
N VAL A 129 -31.37 22.25 -0.18
CA VAL A 129 -30.80 22.77 1.08
C VAL A 129 -29.30 22.42 1.23
N SER A 130 -28.78 21.43 0.49
CA SER A 130 -27.40 20.94 0.65
C SER A 130 -26.35 21.60 -0.26
N GLY A 131 -26.67 22.69 -0.98
CA GLY A 131 -25.65 23.52 -1.65
C GLY A 131 -24.69 22.79 -2.62
N MET A 132 -25.15 21.74 -3.31
CA MET A 132 -24.34 21.06 -4.34
C MET A 132 -24.64 21.64 -5.72
N THR A 133 -23.71 22.45 -6.23
CA THR A 133 -23.65 22.82 -7.65
C THR A 133 -23.17 21.63 -8.49
N ILE A 134 -24.06 21.05 -9.29
CA ILE A 134 -23.74 20.04 -10.30
C ILE A 134 -23.30 20.77 -11.58
N PHE A 135 -22.04 20.60 -11.99
CA PHE A 135 -21.57 20.98 -13.32
C PHE A 135 -21.97 19.88 -14.33
N LEU A 136 -22.81 20.23 -15.30
CA LEU A 136 -23.09 19.41 -16.48
C LEU A 136 -22.04 19.73 -17.55
N VAL A 137 -21.19 18.75 -17.87
CA VAL A 137 -20.28 18.81 -19.03
C VAL A 137 -21.04 18.27 -20.26
N PRO A 138 -21.08 18.98 -21.40
CA PRO A 138 -21.75 18.48 -22.60
C PRO A 138 -20.90 17.42 -23.32
N PRO A 139 -21.51 16.45 -24.03
CA PRO A 139 -20.77 15.42 -24.74
C PRO A 139 -20.16 15.98 -26.03
N THR A 140 -18.86 15.72 -26.24
CA THR A 140 -18.19 15.99 -27.52
C THR A 140 -18.58 14.91 -28.53
N THR A 141 -19.16 15.36 -29.64
CA THR A 141 -19.44 14.56 -30.84
C THR A 141 -18.15 14.33 -31.63
N SER A 142 -17.79 13.08 -31.93
CA SER A 142 -16.91 12.76 -33.05
C SER A 142 -17.72 12.04 -34.12
N ASN A 143 -17.77 12.64 -35.32
CA ASN A 143 -18.34 12.03 -36.51
C ASN A 143 -17.19 11.62 -37.43
N PRO A 144 -17.23 10.45 -38.10
CA PRO A 144 -16.21 10.05 -39.07
C PRO A 144 -16.57 10.55 -40.47
N GLY A 145 -15.57 10.99 -41.23
CA GLY A 145 -15.74 11.38 -42.63
C GLY A 145 -14.56 10.93 -43.48
N GLN A 146 -14.73 9.84 -44.21
CA GLN A 146 -13.95 9.54 -45.40
C GLN A 146 -14.45 10.37 -46.59
N GLY A 147 -13.54 10.79 -47.46
CA GLY A 147 -13.85 11.39 -48.77
C GLY A 147 -12.63 11.43 -49.68
N HIS A 148 -12.72 10.79 -50.84
CA HIS A 148 -11.70 10.62 -51.88
C HIS A 148 -11.48 11.88 -52.76
N GLY A 149 -10.20 12.22 -53.04
CA GLY A 149 -9.54 12.82 -54.25
C GLY A 149 -10.14 14.01 -55.04
N PRO A 150 -9.45 14.59 -56.07
CA PRO A 150 -8.08 14.33 -56.58
C PRO A 150 -7.21 15.59 -56.92
N GLY A 151 -5.91 15.37 -57.17
CA GLY A 151 -5.13 16.05 -58.22
C GLY A 151 -4.40 17.37 -57.92
N GLY A 152 -3.05 17.35 -57.92
CA GLY A 152 -2.21 18.53 -58.06
C GLY A 152 -0.71 18.22 -57.96
N GLN A 153 0.01 18.30 -59.09
CA GLN A 153 1.47 18.15 -59.19
C GLN A 153 2.20 19.34 -58.54
N GLY A 154 3.31 19.07 -57.85
CA GLY A 154 4.23 20.10 -57.36
C GLY A 154 5.51 19.54 -56.75
N ASN A 155 6.64 19.83 -57.40
CA ASN A 155 8.04 19.49 -57.11
C ASN A 155 8.52 19.49 -55.64
N GLY A 156 9.36 18.49 -55.33
CA GLY A 156 10.71 18.67 -54.74
C GLY A 156 10.84 19.28 -53.34
N GLY A 157 11.13 18.43 -52.35
CA GLY A 157 11.63 18.88 -51.03
C GLY A 157 11.96 17.70 -50.12
N SER A 158 13.21 17.64 -49.69
CA SER A 158 13.84 16.76 -48.69
C SER A 158 12.89 16.02 -47.73
N GLY A 159 13.07 14.70 -47.63
CA GLY A 159 12.36 13.83 -46.69
C GLY A 159 12.44 14.33 -45.26
N GLY A 160 11.29 14.76 -44.75
CA GLY A 160 11.08 14.97 -43.32
C GLY A 160 11.22 13.64 -42.60
N GLN A 161 12.15 13.58 -41.65
CA GLN A 161 12.14 12.55 -40.62
C GLN A 161 10.75 12.50 -40.00
N SER A 162 10.19 11.30 -39.88
CA SER A 162 9.06 11.03 -39.01
C SER A 162 9.35 11.65 -37.64
N GLY A 163 8.52 12.60 -37.21
CA GLY A 163 8.68 13.31 -35.95
C GLY A 163 8.78 12.31 -34.80
N ALA A 164 9.99 12.09 -34.30
CA ALA A 164 10.21 11.31 -33.10
C ALA A 164 9.81 12.20 -31.92
N THR A 165 8.68 11.88 -31.30
CA THR A 165 8.30 12.37 -29.98
C THR A 165 9.49 12.22 -29.03
N SER A 166 10.11 13.33 -28.62
CA SER A 166 11.18 13.31 -27.64
C SER A 166 10.59 13.54 -26.25
N TYR A 167 10.81 12.56 -25.37
CA TYR A 167 10.50 12.70 -23.95
C TYR A 167 11.68 13.38 -23.25
N SER A 168 11.42 14.14 -22.18
CA SER A 168 12.48 14.84 -21.43
C SER A 168 12.30 14.69 -19.91
N LEU A 169 13.42 14.39 -19.23
CA LEU A 169 13.51 14.29 -17.77
C LEU A 169 14.06 15.57 -17.12
N ALA A 170 14.38 16.60 -17.90
CA ALA A 170 15.08 17.79 -17.42
C ALA A 170 14.34 18.55 -16.29
N GLY A 171 13.01 18.41 -16.18
CA GLY A 171 12.24 19.04 -15.11
C GLY A 171 12.55 18.51 -13.69
N LEU A 172 13.11 17.30 -13.56
CA LEU A 172 13.37 16.68 -12.25
C LEU A 172 14.43 17.42 -11.43
N SER A 173 15.35 18.13 -12.07
CA SER A 173 16.40 18.88 -11.37
C SER A 173 15.93 20.20 -10.77
N SER A 174 14.71 20.66 -11.09
CA SER A 174 14.22 22.00 -10.71
C SER A 174 12.91 22.02 -9.92
N SER A 175 12.15 20.92 -9.86
CA SER A 175 10.88 20.85 -9.10
C SER A 175 10.97 19.78 -8.01
N GLN A 176 11.34 20.21 -6.79
CA GLN A 176 11.59 19.29 -5.67
C GLN A 176 11.09 19.85 -4.35
N SER A 177 10.81 18.95 -3.43
CA SER A 177 10.36 19.27 -2.09
C SER A 177 10.96 18.32 -1.05
N PRO A 178 11.18 18.80 0.18
CA PRO A 178 11.43 17.92 1.30
C PRO A 178 10.11 17.22 1.68
N VAL A 179 10.18 15.91 1.88
CA VAL A 179 9.09 15.07 2.40
C VAL A 179 9.10 15.07 3.92
N ASP A 180 10.26 14.77 4.51
CA ASP A 180 10.47 14.73 5.96
C ASP A 180 11.98 14.78 6.30
N GLN A 181 12.29 15.04 7.58
CA GLN A 181 13.63 14.94 8.16
C GLN A 181 13.72 13.71 9.07
N ILE A 182 14.76 12.89 8.89
CA ILE A 182 14.97 11.67 9.64
C ILE A 182 16.39 11.60 10.19
N SER A 183 16.60 10.93 11.32
CA SER A 183 17.94 10.69 11.87
C SER A 183 18.61 9.44 11.29
N ASP A 184 17.80 8.48 10.85
CA ASP A 184 18.31 7.21 10.37
C ASP A 184 18.82 7.31 8.94
N SER A 185 20.09 6.95 8.78
CA SER A 185 20.72 6.95 7.47
C SER A 185 20.08 5.98 6.51
N LYS A 186 19.26 5.01 6.98
CA LYS A 186 18.52 3.92 6.29
C LYS A 186 17.00 4.11 6.26
N GLY A 187 16.47 5.32 6.47
CA GLY A 187 15.04 5.48 6.71
C GLY A 187 14.13 5.20 5.52
N LEU A 188 14.60 5.39 4.29
CA LEU A 188 13.91 4.84 3.12
C LEU A 188 14.10 3.32 3.05
N GLY A 189 15.28 2.79 3.36
CA GLY A 189 15.63 1.39 3.13
C GLY A 189 16.05 1.18 1.68
N TYR A 190 15.88 -0.03 1.17
CA TYR A 190 16.40 -0.41 -0.16
C TYR A 190 15.37 -0.15 -1.25
N SER A 191 15.82 0.07 -2.49
CA SER A 191 15.01 0.60 -3.60
C SER A 191 13.97 -0.37 -4.18
N GLY A 192 14.11 -1.68 -3.97
CA GLY A 192 13.20 -2.73 -4.49
C GLY A 192 11.95 -3.03 -3.66
N GLN A 193 11.57 -2.17 -2.70
CA GLN A 193 10.56 -2.50 -1.67
C GLN A 193 9.27 -1.68 -1.75
N ARG A 194 8.96 -1.11 -2.93
CA ARG A 194 7.71 -0.39 -3.24
C ARG A 194 7.29 0.59 -2.14
N LYS A 195 7.95 1.75 -2.11
CA LYS A 195 7.80 2.75 -1.04
C LYS A 195 6.91 3.92 -1.41
N MET A 196 6.52 4.00 -2.67
CA MET A 196 5.70 5.08 -3.19
C MET A 196 4.47 4.50 -3.87
N ALA A 197 3.30 5.02 -3.51
CA ALA A 197 2.04 4.69 -4.14
C ALA A 197 1.25 5.98 -4.44
N VAL A 198 0.40 5.93 -5.46
CA VAL A 198 -0.43 7.06 -5.88
C VAL A 198 -1.87 6.59 -5.93
N ASP A 199 -2.78 7.32 -5.30
CA ASP A 199 -4.20 6.98 -5.35
C ASP A 199 -4.88 7.46 -6.65
N SER A 200 -6.13 7.05 -6.86
CA SER A 200 -6.90 7.44 -8.05
C SER A 200 -7.21 8.94 -8.16
N THR A 201 -7.01 9.72 -7.10
CA THR A 201 -7.17 11.19 -7.10
C THR A 201 -5.85 11.92 -7.35
N GLY A 202 -4.73 11.19 -7.41
CA GLY A 202 -3.40 11.74 -7.62
C GLY A 202 -2.65 12.10 -6.33
N ASN A 203 -3.18 11.76 -5.15
CA ASN A 203 -2.42 11.93 -3.91
C ASN A 203 -1.26 10.94 -3.89
N ILE A 204 -0.12 11.39 -3.40
CA ILE A 204 1.13 10.61 -3.39
C ILE A 204 1.42 10.21 -1.95
N TYR A 205 1.74 8.95 -1.76
CA TYR A 205 2.07 8.36 -0.46
C TYR A 205 3.50 7.83 -0.49
N LEU A 206 4.29 8.15 0.53
CA LEU A 206 5.66 7.70 0.66
C LEU A 206 5.87 7.07 2.04
N ALA A 207 6.22 5.78 2.07
CA ALA A 207 6.45 5.03 3.30
C ALA A 207 7.95 4.99 3.67
N TYR A 208 8.25 5.25 4.94
CA TYR A 208 9.62 5.30 5.48
C TYR A 208 9.61 4.97 6.98
N ARG A 209 10.77 4.96 7.61
CA ARG A 209 10.89 4.85 9.07
C ARG A 209 11.52 6.08 9.69
N LYS A 210 11.07 6.41 10.90
CA LYS A 210 11.56 7.55 11.70
C LYS A 210 11.25 7.28 13.17
N ALA A 211 12.12 7.73 14.07
CA ALA A 211 11.82 7.74 15.50
C ALA A 211 10.70 8.75 15.81
N PRO A 212 9.59 8.35 16.46
CA PRO A 212 8.57 9.30 16.90
C PRO A 212 9.12 10.33 17.90
N PRO A 213 8.52 11.54 17.98
CA PRO A 213 8.92 12.53 18.96
C PRO A 213 8.91 11.97 20.39
N GLY A 214 10.05 12.08 21.09
CA GLY A 214 10.21 11.57 22.46
C GLY A 214 10.54 10.08 22.56
N LEU A 215 10.64 9.36 21.44
CA LEU A 215 11.11 7.98 21.38
C LEU A 215 12.45 7.89 20.63
N SER A 216 13.23 6.86 20.93
CA SER A 216 14.51 6.61 20.26
C SER A 216 14.42 5.51 19.19
N GLN A 217 13.36 4.71 19.22
CA GLN A 217 13.17 3.63 18.28
C GLN A 217 12.36 4.06 17.07
N ASP A 218 12.79 3.59 15.90
CA ASP A 218 12.12 3.86 14.64
C ASP A 218 10.79 3.12 14.55
N GLU A 219 9.76 3.86 14.13
CA GLU A 219 8.45 3.34 13.75
C GLU A 219 8.21 3.64 12.26
N ILE A 220 7.19 2.99 11.69
CA ILE A 220 6.84 3.20 10.28
C ILE A 220 5.95 4.42 10.13
N TYR A 221 6.29 5.28 9.18
CA TYR A 221 5.52 6.45 8.79
C TYR A 221 5.08 6.33 7.33
N VAL A 222 3.99 7.01 7.00
CA VAL A 222 3.59 7.28 5.63
C VAL A 222 3.39 8.78 5.52
N ALA A 223 4.13 9.46 4.65
CA ALA A 223 3.87 10.85 4.31
C ALA A 223 2.88 10.90 3.14
N VAL A 224 2.01 11.91 3.12
CA VAL A 224 1.08 12.18 2.02
C VAL A 224 1.28 13.57 1.45
N SER A 225 1.20 13.67 0.13
CA SER A 225 1.05 14.94 -0.59
C SER A 225 -0.24 14.94 -1.40
N LYS A 226 -0.99 16.05 -1.29
CA LYS A 226 -2.27 16.28 -2.01
C LYS A 226 -2.18 17.39 -3.06
N ASP A 227 -1.00 17.96 -3.25
CA ASP A 227 -0.75 19.13 -4.09
C ASP A 227 0.35 18.87 -5.12
N ASN A 228 0.42 17.62 -5.60
CA ASN A 228 1.43 17.10 -6.52
C ASN A 228 2.84 17.25 -5.95
N GLY A 229 3.06 16.79 -4.71
CA GLY A 229 4.39 16.73 -4.10
C GLY A 229 4.98 18.10 -3.76
N LYS A 230 4.18 19.17 -3.60
CA LYS A 230 4.70 20.47 -3.16
C LYS A 230 4.82 20.51 -1.64
N THR A 231 3.82 19.98 -0.93
CA THR A 231 3.81 19.87 0.52
C THR A 231 3.51 18.44 0.95
N TRP A 232 4.01 18.08 2.13
CA TRP A 232 3.93 16.75 2.72
C TRP A 232 3.50 16.82 4.18
N THR A 233 2.74 15.83 4.62
CA THR A 233 2.29 15.68 6.01
C THR A 233 2.28 14.21 6.41
N ASP A 234 2.46 13.92 7.70
CA ASP A 234 2.30 12.57 8.24
C ASP A 234 0.85 12.10 8.04
N PHE A 235 0.67 11.04 7.25
CA PHE A 235 -0.63 10.48 6.95
C PHE A 235 -1.21 9.77 8.19
N GLY A 236 -2.37 10.25 8.64
CA GLY A 236 -2.96 9.84 9.90
C GLY A 236 -2.40 10.59 11.13
N GLY A 237 -1.53 11.58 10.93
CA GLY A 237 -1.01 12.46 11.99
C GLY A 237 0.10 11.84 12.86
N GLY A 238 0.67 10.70 12.46
CA GLY A 238 1.71 10.01 13.23
C GLY A 238 2.14 8.69 12.57
N PRO A 239 2.83 7.81 13.31
CA PRO A 239 3.26 6.52 12.77
C PRO A 239 2.07 5.62 12.44
N VAL A 240 2.27 4.70 11.49
CA VAL A 240 1.32 3.63 11.11
C VAL A 240 0.92 2.81 12.33
N ALA A 241 1.89 2.51 13.18
CA ALA A 241 1.69 1.85 14.46
C ALA A 241 2.85 2.21 15.40
N ILE A 242 2.58 2.18 16.70
CA ILE A 242 3.62 2.05 17.72
C ILE A 242 3.58 0.60 18.16
N VAL A 243 4.56 -0.19 17.74
CA VAL A 243 4.51 -1.65 17.92
C VAL A 243 4.90 -2.04 19.34
N ASN A 244 5.72 -1.23 20.00
CA ASN A 244 6.22 -1.53 21.33
C ASN A 244 6.24 -0.27 22.20
N VAL A 245 5.38 -0.23 23.21
CA VAL A 245 5.45 0.77 24.29
C VAL A 245 6.11 0.12 25.51
N LEU A 246 6.96 0.89 26.20
CA LEU A 246 7.76 0.54 27.38
C LEU A 246 7.04 -0.35 28.44
N PRO A 247 7.80 -1.11 29.26
CA PRO A 247 9.27 -1.10 29.35
C PRO A 247 9.88 -2.16 28.44
N VAL A 248 10.65 -1.68 27.46
CA VAL A 248 11.52 -2.51 26.62
C VAL A 248 12.49 -3.24 27.53
N VAL A 249 12.49 -4.58 27.50
CA VAL A 249 13.49 -5.37 28.19
C VAL A 249 14.86 -4.96 27.64
N SER A 250 15.69 -4.41 28.53
CA SER A 250 17.06 -4.00 28.24
C SER A 250 17.86 -5.20 27.74
N GLY A 251 18.17 -5.21 26.46
CA GLY A 251 19.08 -6.17 25.85
C GLY A 251 19.72 -5.52 24.64
N VAL A 252 21.03 -5.28 24.72
CA VAL A 252 21.82 -4.85 23.57
C VAL A 252 22.08 -6.08 22.71
N THR A 253 21.51 -6.13 21.50
CA THR A 253 21.81 -7.20 20.54
C THR A 253 23.00 -6.82 19.66
N GLN A 254 23.49 -7.75 18.83
CA GLN A 254 24.75 -7.66 18.06
C GLN A 254 24.89 -6.44 17.11
N ASP A 255 23.82 -5.66 16.92
CA ASP A 255 23.75 -4.37 16.19
C ASP A 255 23.35 -3.17 17.08
N GLY A 256 23.46 -3.27 18.41
CA GLY A 256 23.21 -2.17 19.35
C GLY A 256 21.75 -1.83 19.68
N GLY A 257 20.76 -2.56 19.14
CA GLY A 257 19.35 -2.24 19.35
C GLY A 257 18.76 -2.82 20.65
N THR A 258 18.28 -1.96 21.54
CA THR A 258 17.25 -2.34 22.53
C THR A 258 15.92 -2.57 21.79
N GLY A 259 15.03 -3.43 22.31
CA GLY A 259 13.79 -3.86 21.63
C GLY A 259 12.99 -2.70 21.00
N THR A 260 12.14 -3.06 20.01
CA THR A 260 11.52 -2.21 18.97
C THR A 260 12.48 -1.78 17.84
N ASP A 261 12.63 -2.62 16.82
CA ASP A 261 13.23 -2.24 15.54
C ASP A 261 12.21 -2.44 14.42
N GLN A 262 11.29 -1.49 14.23
CA GLN A 262 10.48 -1.51 13.01
C GLN A 262 11.35 -1.02 11.85
N ARG A 263 11.35 -1.78 10.77
CA ARG A 263 12.24 -1.59 9.63
C ARG A 263 11.47 -1.69 8.33
N VAL A 264 11.94 -0.87 7.39
CA VAL A 264 11.67 -0.96 5.96
C VAL A 264 10.22 -1.31 5.59
N PRO A 265 9.39 -0.30 5.30
CA PRO A 265 8.04 -0.54 4.85
C PRO A 265 7.96 -0.81 3.33
N SER A 266 6.82 -1.39 2.95
CA SER A 266 6.27 -1.47 1.60
C SER A 266 4.80 -1.04 1.64
N ILE A 267 4.35 -0.32 0.61
CA ILE A 267 3.02 0.29 0.53
C ILE A 267 2.32 -0.07 -0.79
N ALA A 268 1.02 -0.36 -0.71
CA ALA A 268 0.15 -0.52 -1.87
C ALA A 268 -1.23 0.09 -1.60
N ILE A 269 -1.96 0.42 -2.66
CA ILE A 269 -3.29 1.03 -2.60
C ILE A 269 -4.26 0.19 -3.42
N ASP A 270 -5.37 -0.23 -2.82
CA ASP A 270 -6.38 -1.05 -3.50
C ASP A 270 -7.31 -0.20 -4.40
N SER A 271 -8.21 -0.87 -5.13
CA SER A 271 -9.15 -0.19 -6.04
C SER A 271 -10.14 0.75 -5.34
N LYS A 272 -10.24 0.70 -4.01
CA LYS A 272 -11.09 1.56 -3.17
C LYS A 272 -10.29 2.69 -2.51
N ASN A 273 -9.04 2.89 -2.92
CA ASN A 273 -8.07 3.80 -2.30
C ASN A 273 -7.77 3.48 -0.82
N GLN A 274 -7.96 2.24 -0.38
CA GLN A 274 -7.47 1.81 0.92
C GLN A 274 -5.96 1.59 0.85
N ILE A 275 -5.25 2.19 1.80
CA ILE A 275 -3.79 2.11 1.88
C ILE A 275 -3.42 0.92 2.75
N HIS A 276 -2.50 0.11 2.25
CA HIS A 276 -1.98 -1.08 2.90
C HIS A 276 -0.48 -0.95 3.10
N VAL A 277 0.00 -1.21 4.31
CA VAL A 277 1.42 -1.12 4.66
C VAL A 277 1.86 -2.42 5.29
N VAL A 278 2.96 -2.97 4.79
CA VAL A 278 3.70 -4.07 5.43
C VAL A 278 5.10 -3.61 5.81
N TRP A 279 5.63 -4.17 6.89
CA TRP A 279 6.98 -3.89 7.36
C TRP A 279 7.49 -5.08 8.16
N TYR A 280 8.72 -5.02 8.65
CA TYR A 280 9.25 -6.05 9.53
C TYR A 280 9.86 -5.48 10.81
N GLY A 281 9.93 -6.30 11.85
CA GLY A 281 10.55 -5.91 13.11
C GLY A 281 10.22 -6.85 14.25
N ARG A 282 10.81 -6.61 15.41
CA ARG A 282 10.48 -7.31 16.67
C ARG A 282 9.23 -6.72 17.34
N ASP A 283 8.63 -7.47 18.26
CA ASP A 283 7.48 -7.04 19.07
C ASP A 283 7.53 -7.64 20.48
N GLN A 284 6.49 -7.41 21.29
CA GLN A 284 6.41 -7.86 22.68
C GLN A 284 6.37 -9.39 22.82
N VAL A 285 5.97 -10.12 21.77
CA VAL A 285 5.96 -11.58 21.74
C VAL A 285 7.29 -12.11 21.21
N TYR A 286 7.83 -11.46 20.18
CA TYR A 286 9.05 -11.86 19.46
C TYR A 286 10.17 -10.85 19.73
N THR A 287 10.91 -11.08 20.81
CA THR A 287 11.85 -10.11 21.42
C THR A 287 13.32 -10.42 21.15
N GLY A 288 13.66 -11.65 20.76
CA GLY A 288 15.02 -12.10 20.50
C GLY A 288 15.65 -11.40 19.28
N ALA A 289 16.99 -11.36 19.22
CA ALA A 289 17.76 -10.59 18.23
C ALA A 289 17.37 -10.85 16.77
N ASN A 290 17.01 -12.09 16.45
CA ASN A 290 16.61 -12.53 15.11
C ASN A 290 15.10 -12.81 15.00
N GLU A 291 14.30 -12.53 16.03
CA GLU A 291 12.87 -12.84 16.04
C GLU A 291 12.03 -11.78 15.30
N ARG A 292 12.58 -11.20 14.22
CA ARG A 292 11.85 -10.22 13.39
C ARG A 292 10.73 -10.90 12.62
N GLN A 293 9.59 -10.23 12.53
CA GLN A 293 8.35 -10.72 11.94
C GLN A 293 7.74 -9.73 10.96
N ILE A 294 6.93 -10.24 10.03
CA ILE A 294 6.22 -9.41 9.04
C ILE A 294 4.92 -8.89 9.64
N LYS A 295 4.80 -7.57 9.65
CA LYS A 295 3.68 -6.83 10.23
C LYS A 295 2.88 -6.14 9.15
N TYR A 296 1.61 -5.89 9.44
CA TYR A 296 0.68 -5.26 8.51
C TYR A 296 -0.31 -4.36 9.23
N ALA A 297 -0.66 -3.25 8.58
CA ALA A 297 -1.78 -2.40 8.94
C ALA A 297 -2.39 -1.78 7.67
N LYS A 298 -3.67 -1.38 7.77
CA LYS A 298 -4.39 -0.70 6.69
C LYS A 298 -5.09 0.55 7.17
N TRP A 299 -5.24 1.53 6.29
CA TRP A 299 -6.00 2.73 6.58
C TRP A 299 -7.50 2.48 6.38
N ASN A 300 -8.32 2.67 7.41
CA ASN A 300 -9.77 2.41 7.33
C ASN A 300 -10.60 3.63 6.87
N GLY A 301 -9.94 4.72 6.45
CA GLY A 301 -10.58 5.98 6.08
C GLY A 301 -10.48 7.07 7.16
N ALA A 302 -10.27 6.69 8.42
CA ALA A 302 -10.16 7.62 9.55
C ALA A 302 -8.93 7.37 10.45
N ALA A 303 -8.49 6.12 10.56
CA ALA A 303 -7.34 5.71 11.35
C ALA A 303 -6.64 4.49 10.73
N TRP A 304 -5.40 4.26 11.14
CA TRP A 304 -4.72 2.98 10.93
C TRP A 304 -5.43 1.88 11.72
N SER A 305 -5.59 0.70 11.12
CA SER A 305 -5.99 -0.49 11.85
C SER A 305 -4.93 -0.84 12.91
N PRO A 306 -5.31 -1.55 13.99
CA PRO A 306 -4.33 -2.24 14.80
C PRO A 306 -3.41 -3.08 13.90
N TRP A 307 -2.11 -3.05 14.19
CA TRP A 307 -1.16 -3.87 13.45
C TRP A 307 -1.37 -5.35 13.78
N ILE A 308 -1.08 -6.21 12.81
CA ILE A 308 -1.08 -7.68 12.98
C ILE A 308 0.21 -8.28 12.45
N ASN A 309 0.59 -9.46 12.94
CA ASN A 309 1.59 -10.32 12.31
C ASN A 309 0.87 -11.25 11.31
N ILE A 310 1.16 -11.13 10.02
CA ILE A 310 0.34 -11.74 8.96
C ILE A 310 0.52 -13.25 8.83
N SER A 311 1.67 -13.79 9.21
CA SER A 311 1.94 -15.22 9.13
C SER A 311 3.17 -15.57 9.98
N PRO A 312 3.00 -15.74 11.31
CA PRO A 312 4.12 -15.98 12.20
C PRO A 312 4.90 -17.27 11.85
N VAL A 313 6.23 -17.20 11.89
CA VAL A 313 7.13 -18.34 11.64
C VAL A 313 7.72 -18.87 12.95
N LEU A 314 7.16 -19.94 13.50
CA LEU A 314 7.57 -20.54 14.79
C LEU A 314 9.05 -21.00 14.84
N GLY A 315 9.61 -21.06 16.06
CA GLY A 315 10.97 -21.61 16.32
C GLY A 315 11.98 -20.62 16.94
N TYR A 316 11.49 -19.54 17.54
CA TYR A 316 12.19 -18.29 17.85
C TYR A 316 13.33 -18.34 18.88
N SER A 317 13.22 -19.13 19.94
CA SER A 317 14.24 -19.15 20.98
C SER A 317 15.47 -19.96 20.54
N SER A 318 16.65 -19.36 20.55
CA SER A 318 17.96 -19.98 20.29
C SER A 318 18.27 -20.42 18.84
N SER A 319 17.42 -20.07 17.87
CA SER A 319 17.63 -20.36 16.44
C SER A 319 17.94 -19.10 15.61
N THR A 320 18.43 -19.31 14.39
CA THR A 320 18.75 -18.26 13.41
C THR A 320 17.55 -17.87 12.54
N TYR A 321 16.31 -18.07 13.01
CA TYR A 321 15.11 -17.85 12.18
C TYR A 321 14.59 -16.41 12.27
N TRP A 322 14.56 -15.72 11.12
CA TRP A 322 14.17 -14.31 11.00
C TRP A 322 13.31 -14.09 9.75
N GLN A 323 12.46 -13.06 9.76
CA GLN A 323 11.64 -12.64 8.61
C GLN A 323 11.86 -11.16 8.33
N GLU A 324 12.25 -10.81 7.09
CA GLU A 324 12.63 -9.45 6.72
C GLU A 324 12.23 -9.08 5.28
N HIS A 325 12.33 -7.79 5.00
CA HIS A 325 12.23 -7.21 3.66
C HIS A 325 10.94 -7.59 2.91
N PRO A 326 9.76 -7.38 3.52
CA PRO A 326 8.51 -7.66 2.84
C PRO A 326 8.24 -6.67 1.71
N ILE A 327 7.50 -7.14 0.72
CA ILE A 327 6.84 -6.33 -0.30
C ILE A 327 5.35 -6.66 -0.32
N ILE A 328 4.52 -5.68 -0.63
CA ILE A 328 3.09 -5.88 -0.87
C ILE A 328 2.73 -5.48 -2.29
N VAL A 329 1.95 -6.33 -2.95
CA VAL A 329 1.37 -6.06 -4.27
C VAL A 329 -0.11 -6.43 -4.27
N ILE A 330 -0.88 -5.76 -5.11
CA ILE A 330 -2.33 -5.97 -5.19
C ILE A 330 -2.64 -6.50 -6.58
N ALA A 331 -3.23 -7.68 -6.63
CA ALA A 331 -3.69 -8.32 -7.85
C ALA A 331 -5.15 -7.92 -8.14
N LYS A 332 -5.67 -8.43 -9.25
CA LYS A 332 -7.07 -8.29 -9.65
C LYS A 332 -8.03 -8.61 -8.49
N ASN A 333 -9.12 -7.85 -8.40
CA ASN A 333 -10.15 -7.97 -7.35
C ASN A 333 -9.65 -7.66 -5.92
N ASP A 334 -8.65 -6.78 -5.78
CA ASP A 334 -8.07 -6.38 -4.50
C ASP A 334 -7.51 -7.56 -3.69
N VAL A 335 -6.94 -8.55 -4.37
CA VAL A 335 -6.23 -9.65 -3.70
C VAL A 335 -4.82 -9.16 -3.33
N LEU A 336 -4.51 -9.15 -2.05
CA LEU A 336 -3.21 -8.71 -1.54
C LEU A 336 -2.26 -9.90 -1.56
N HIS A 337 -1.05 -9.72 -2.09
CA HIS A 337 0.05 -10.66 -1.99
C HIS A 337 1.19 -10.00 -1.23
N VAL A 338 1.74 -10.72 -0.25
CA VAL A 338 2.93 -10.31 0.49
C VAL A 338 4.02 -11.35 0.30
N LEU A 339 5.19 -10.88 -0.12
CA LEU A 339 6.38 -11.70 -0.28
C LEU A 339 7.48 -11.14 0.61
N TRP A 340 8.31 -12.01 1.18
CA TRP A 340 9.42 -11.61 2.04
C TRP A 340 10.53 -12.64 2.01
N GLU A 341 11.69 -12.28 2.55
CA GLU A 341 12.76 -13.26 2.82
C GLU A 341 12.73 -13.69 4.27
N GLY A 342 13.01 -14.95 4.52
CA GLY A 342 13.18 -15.41 5.88
C GLY A 342 13.62 -16.86 5.99
N SER A 343 14.21 -17.18 7.13
CA SER A 343 14.65 -18.52 7.49
C SER A 343 13.59 -19.24 8.32
N ASP A 344 13.53 -20.56 8.17
CA ASP A 344 12.62 -21.43 8.91
C ASP A 344 13.24 -22.81 9.12
N SER A 345 12.63 -23.62 10.00
CA SER A 345 13.11 -24.96 10.32
C SER A 345 12.98 -25.95 9.17
N GLY A 346 12.01 -25.77 8.26
CA GLY A 346 11.78 -26.62 7.10
C GLY A 346 12.89 -26.52 6.05
N SER A 347 13.63 -25.40 6.03
CA SER A 347 14.80 -25.20 5.16
C SER A 347 16.12 -25.16 5.94
N ALA A 348 16.20 -25.87 7.07
CA ALA A 348 17.40 -25.95 7.92
C ALA A 348 18.00 -24.58 8.30
N GLY A 349 17.17 -23.53 8.39
CA GLY A 349 17.60 -22.16 8.66
C GLY A 349 18.18 -21.39 7.47
N VAL A 350 18.20 -21.98 6.28
CA VAL A 350 18.56 -21.27 5.04
C VAL A 350 17.40 -20.37 4.62
N GLN A 351 17.66 -19.07 4.55
CA GLN A 351 16.68 -18.06 4.12
C GLN A 351 16.09 -18.35 2.74
N GLN A 352 14.76 -18.36 2.66
CA GLN A 352 13.96 -18.58 1.45
C GLN A 352 13.10 -17.35 1.14
N ILE A 353 12.54 -17.31 -0.06
CA ILE A 353 11.46 -16.38 -0.37
C ILE A 353 10.14 -17.01 0.06
N LYS A 354 9.33 -16.25 0.79
CA LYS A 354 8.03 -16.66 1.32
C LYS A 354 6.91 -15.87 0.68
N HIS A 355 5.71 -16.45 0.67
CA HIS A 355 4.50 -15.86 0.13
C HIS A 355 3.31 -16.11 1.06
N SER A 356 2.48 -15.09 1.28
CA SER A 356 1.14 -15.18 1.89
C SER A 356 0.21 -14.19 1.18
N MET A 357 -1.08 -14.50 1.15
CA MET A 357 -2.07 -13.67 0.47
C MET A 357 -3.31 -13.42 1.32
N SER A 358 -4.07 -12.40 0.95
CA SER A 358 -5.36 -12.06 1.52
C SER A 358 -6.37 -11.73 0.43
N THR A 359 -7.59 -12.25 0.58
CA THR A 359 -8.72 -12.03 -0.34
C THR A 359 -9.83 -11.18 0.28
N ASP A 360 -9.62 -10.67 1.50
CA ASP A 360 -10.60 -9.93 2.29
C ASP A 360 -10.04 -8.59 2.80
N ALA A 361 -9.25 -7.94 1.93
CA ALA A 361 -8.58 -6.66 2.18
C ALA A 361 -7.66 -6.70 3.43
N GLY A 362 -6.94 -7.79 3.64
CA GLY A 362 -5.99 -7.98 4.74
C GLY A 362 -6.64 -8.17 6.11
N THR A 363 -7.89 -8.63 6.15
CA THR A 363 -8.55 -9.00 7.40
C THR A 363 -8.05 -10.36 7.89
N THR A 364 -7.88 -11.30 6.96
CA THR A 364 -7.23 -12.59 7.18
C THR A 364 -6.16 -12.84 6.13
N TRP A 365 -5.19 -13.69 6.47
CA TRP A 365 -4.06 -14.04 5.64
C TRP A 365 -3.92 -15.56 5.57
N THR A 366 -3.45 -16.08 4.44
CA THR A 366 -3.11 -17.50 4.33
C THR A 366 -1.89 -17.84 5.18
N GLY A 367 -1.72 -19.13 5.48
CA GLY A 367 -0.40 -19.63 5.89
C GLY A 367 0.66 -19.28 4.85
N TRP A 368 1.90 -19.10 5.29
CA TRP A 368 3.02 -18.84 4.41
C TRP A 368 3.48 -20.11 3.68
N GLU A 369 4.00 -19.94 2.47
CA GLU A 369 4.69 -20.98 1.70
C GLU A 369 6.08 -20.49 1.25
N ASN A 370 7.05 -21.39 1.11
CA ASN A 370 8.33 -21.08 0.49
C ASN A 370 8.21 -21.19 -1.04
N ILE A 371 8.66 -20.16 -1.76
CA ILE A 371 8.77 -20.17 -3.22
C ILE A 371 10.08 -20.88 -3.60
N SER A 372 9.97 -22.05 -4.23
CA SER A 372 11.12 -22.85 -4.67
C SER A 372 12.16 -23.04 -3.55
N PRO A 373 11.83 -23.77 -2.46
CA PRO A 373 12.75 -23.97 -1.34
C PRO A 373 14.04 -24.68 -1.76
N ILE A 374 15.19 -24.18 -1.29
CA ILE A 374 16.51 -24.77 -1.54
C ILE A 374 17.31 -24.78 -0.24
N ASP A 375 17.69 -25.97 0.23
CA ASP A 375 18.30 -26.16 1.55
C ASP A 375 19.81 -25.88 1.61
N SER A 376 20.42 -25.50 0.49
CA SER A 376 21.87 -25.30 0.40
C SER A 376 22.30 -23.86 0.09
N GLN A 377 21.39 -22.99 -0.34
CA GLN A 377 21.73 -21.63 -0.80
C GLN A 377 20.61 -20.64 -0.47
N GLY A 378 20.98 -19.53 0.18
CA GLY A 378 20.03 -18.49 0.57
C GLY A 378 19.43 -17.73 -0.61
N GLN A 379 18.18 -17.29 -0.41
CA GLN A 379 17.40 -16.48 -1.36
C GLN A 379 16.95 -15.18 -0.67
N SER A 380 16.95 -14.07 -1.40
CA SER A 380 16.90 -12.76 -0.77
C SER A 380 16.29 -11.68 -1.69
N ARG A 381 15.65 -10.69 -1.06
CA ARG A 381 15.03 -9.49 -1.63
C ARG A 381 14.09 -9.77 -2.81
N PRO A 382 12.87 -10.26 -2.53
CA PRO A 382 11.87 -10.39 -3.56
C PRO A 382 11.36 -9.01 -3.99
N ASP A 383 11.08 -8.86 -5.28
CA ASP A 383 10.14 -7.89 -5.83
C ASP A 383 9.11 -8.66 -6.68
N ALA A 384 7.91 -8.13 -6.86
CA ALA A 384 6.87 -8.81 -7.59
C ALA A 384 5.92 -7.84 -8.27
N VAL A 385 5.18 -8.29 -9.27
CA VAL A 385 4.16 -7.52 -10.02
C VAL A 385 2.98 -8.42 -10.37
N THR A 386 1.83 -7.83 -10.70
CA THR A 386 0.63 -8.60 -11.06
C THR A 386 0.13 -8.22 -12.45
N ASP A 387 -0.36 -9.20 -13.21
CA ASP A 387 -1.03 -8.91 -14.49
C ASP A 387 -2.53 -8.66 -14.32
N GLN A 388 -3.19 -8.30 -15.43
CA GLN A 388 -4.64 -8.05 -15.48
C GLN A 388 -5.50 -9.31 -15.25
N ASN A 389 -4.89 -10.50 -15.27
CA ASN A 389 -5.55 -11.76 -14.96
C ASN A 389 -5.40 -12.14 -13.48
N GLY A 390 -4.62 -11.38 -12.71
CA GLY A 390 -4.32 -11.63 -11.31
C GLY A 390 -3.15 -12.58 -11.09
N ASN A 391 -2.43 -12.98 -12.15
CA ASN A 391 -1.19 -13.73 -11.98
C ASN A 391 -0.15 -12.85 -11.32
N LEU A 392 0.66 -13.46 -10.46
CA LEU A 392 1.75 -12.80 -9.76
C LEU A 392 3.08 -13.26 -10.34
N TYR A 393 3.99 -12.33 -10.53
CA TYR A 393 5.32 -12.53 -11.09
C TYR A 393 6.33 -12.06 -10.07
N ALA A 394 7.16 -12.95 -9.55
CA ALA A 394 8.16 -12.61 -8.55
C ALA A 394 9.56 -12.77 -9.11
N ALA A 395 10.44 -11.84 -8.75
CA ALA A 395 11.87 -11.91 -9.00
C ALA A 395 12.64 -11.72 -7.69
N TRP A 396 13.80 -12.37 -7.57
CA TRP A 396 14.66 -12.29 -6.39
C TRP A 396 16.08 -12.68 -6.75
N TYR A 397 17.04 -12.54 -5.83
CA TYR A 397 18.37 -13.09 -6.02
C TYR A 397 18.66 -14.23 -5.05
N GLY A 398 19.49 -15.19 -5.48
CA GLY A 398 19.90 -16.30 -4.62
C GLY A 398 20.98 -17.16 -5.26
N GLY A 399 21.58 -18.03 -4.46
CA GLY A 399 22.62 -18.95 -4.94
C GLY A 399 22.07 -20.06 -5.84
N VAL A 400 22.98 -20.70 -6.58
CA VAL A 400 22.73 -21.89 -7.39
C VAL A 400 23.66 -22.99 -6.91
N SER A 401 23.12 -24.20 -6.71
CA SER A 401 23.89 -25.33 -6.19
C SER A 401 25.13 -25.60 -7.05
N GLY A 402 26.27 -25.79 -6.39
CA GLY A 402 27.56 -26.02 -7.04
C GLY A 402 28.17 -24.80 -7.74
N GLN A 403 27.58 -23.60 -7.60
CA GLN A 403 28.10 -22.37 -8.20
C GLN A 403 28.33 -21.29 -7.15
N THR A 404 29.35 -20.45 -7.38
CA THR A 404 29.61 -19.26 -6.58
C THR A 404 28.84 -18.05 -7.13
N GLY A 405 28.55 -17.10 -6.24
CA GLY A 405 27.80 -15.89 -6.53
C GLY A 405 26.28 -16.11 -6.60
N THR A 406 25.52 -15.01 -6.57
CA THR A 406 24.06 -15.02 -6.70
C THR A 406 23.61 -14.88 -8.16
N ARG A 407 22.42 -15.42 -8.47
CA ARG A 407 21.71 -15.24 -9.74
C ARG A 407 20.40 -14.54 -9.52
N ILE A 408 19.90 -13.91 -10.57
CA ILE A 408 18.55 -13.38 -10.61
C ILE A 408 17.60 -14.51 -11.02
N LYS A 409 16.62 -14.76 -10.19
CA LYS A 409 15.61 -15.81 -10.33
C LYS A 409 14.24 -15.20 -10.51
N TYR A 410 13.34 -15.98 -11.10
CA TYR A 410 11.97 -15.58 -11.37
C TYR A 410 11.01 -16.78 -11.27
N ALA A 411 9.80 -16.54 -10.79
CA ALA A 411 8.70 -17.50 -10.88
C ALA A 411 7.35 -16.79 -11.08
N ARG A 412 6.37 -17.53 -11.59
CA ARG A 412 4.99 -17.08 -11.75
C ARG A 412 4.09 -17.86 -10.81
N TRP A 413 3.22 -17.16 -10.09
CA TRP A 413 2.09 -17.74 -9.40
C TRP A 413 0.85 -17.59 -10.28
N ASP A 414 0.19 -18.71 -10.56
CA ASP A 414 -0.98 -18.77 -11.41
C ASP A 414 -2.25 -18.58 -10.56
N ALA A 415 -3.04 -17.56 -10.89
CA ALA A 415 -4.25 -17.25 -10.13
C ALA A 415 -5.37 -18.27 -10.31
N GLY A 416 -5.39 -18.99 -11.43
CA GLY A 416 -6.40 -20.00 -11.72
C GLY A 416 -6.16 -21.29 -10.93
N SER A 417 -4.91 -21.72 -10.79
CA SER A 417 -4.55 -22.91 -10.00
C SER A 417 -4.13 -22.59 -8.57
N THR A 418 -3.89 -21.33 -8.23
CA THR A 418 -3.36 -20.85 -6.93
C THR A 418 -2.01 -21.45 -6.55
N THR A 419 -1.13 -21.67 -7.54
CA THR A 419 0.17 -22.33 -7.33
C THR A 419 1.32 -21.61 -8.02
N TRP A 420 2.52 -21.72 -7.45
CA TRP A 420 3.75 -21.33 -8.12
C TRP A 420 4.15 -22.34 -9.21
N GLY A 421 4.55 -21.80 -10.36
CA GLY A 421 5.24 -22.54 -11.41
C GLY A 421 6.73 -22.73 -11.10
N GLN A 422 7.44 -23.40 -12.01
CA GLN A 422 8.87 -23.63 -11.86
C GLN A 422 9.67 -22.32 -11.86
N THR A 423 10.67 -22.25 -10.99
CA THR A 423 11.63 -21.15 -10.96
C THR A 423 12.57 -21.21 -12.15
N GLN A 424 12.80 -20.06 -12.76
CA GLN A 424 13.72 -19.85 -13.86
C GLN A 424 14.89 -18.97 -13.39
N ILE A 425 16.07 -19.22 -13.95
CA ILE A 425 17.20 -18.28 -13.84
C ILE A 425 17.04 -17.27 -14.96
N VAL A 426 16.88 -15.99 -14.61
CA VAL A 426 16.78 -14.89 -15.57
C VAL A 426 18.16 -14.53 -16.10
N ALA A 427 19.09 -14.30 -15.18
CA ALA A 427 20.43 -13.83 -15.50
C ALA A 427 21.43 -14.10 -14.37
N GLY A 428 22.71 -14.02 -14.72
CA GLY A 428 23.84 -13.98 -13.79
C GLY A 428 24.98 -14.90 -14.20
N ILE A 429 26.19 -14.54 -13.79
CA ILE A 429 27.44 -15.18 -14.19
C ILE A 429 28.07 -15.89 -12.99
N GLY A 430 28.60 -17.10 -13.20
CA GLY A 430 29.46 -17.82 -12.26
C GLY A 430 30.49 -16.90 -11.61
N GLY A 431 30.56 -16.89 -10.27
CA GLY A 431 31.54 -16.09 -9.53
C GLY A 431 31.14 -14.65 -9.21
N PHE A 432 30.06 -14.13 -9.80
CA PHE A 432 29.60 -12.75 -9.54
C PHE A 432 28.30 -12.73 -8.74
N ASN A 433 28.19 -11.75 -7.84
CA ASN A 433 26.95 -11.49 -7.12
C ASN A 433 26.06 -10.55 -7.93
N GLN A 434 24.84 -10.98 -8.22
CA GLN A 434 23.78 -10.14 -8.79
C GLN A 434 22.73 -9.86 -7.70
N LYS A 435 22.33 -8.60 -7.50
CA LYS A 435 21.56 -8.15 -6.34
C LYS A 435 20.57 -7.02 -6.69
N HIS A 436 19.73 -6.68 -5.71
CA HIS A 436 18.79 -5.54 -5.71
C HIS A 436 17.90 -5.49 -6.95
N VAL A 437 16.98 -6.44 -7.05
CA VAL A 437 16.02 -6.50 -8.15
C VAL A 437 14.95 -5.42 -8.04
N SER A 438 14.48 -4.93 -9.19
CA SER A 438 13.21 -4.22 -9.31
C SER A 438 12.49 -4.66 -10.58
N LEU A 439 11.20 -4.98 -10.45
CA LEU A 439 10.35 -5.57 -11.49
C LEU A 439 9.13 -4.67 -11.72
N ALA A 440 8.77 -4.40 -12.98
CA ALA A 440 7.46 -3.87 -13.35
C ALA A 440 6.89 -4.62 -14.55
N ILE A 441 5.58 -4.49 -14.77
CA ILE A 441 4.90 -4.98 -15.96
C ILE A 441 4.26 -3.81 -16.71
N ASP A 442 4.49 -3.73 -18.02
CA ASP A 442 3.84 -2.73 -18.85
C ASP A 442 2.48 -3.22 -19.37
N LYS A 443 1.69 -2.29 -19.92
CA LYS A 443 0.34 -2.58 -20.46
C LYS A 443 0.34 -3.55 -21.65
N SER A 444 1.50 -3.87 -22.22
CA SER A 444 1.66 -4.88 -23.28
C SER A 444 1.94 -6.29 -22.74
N ASN A 445 1.82 -6.48 -21.41
CA ASN A 445 2.21 -7.70 -20.70
C ASN A 445 3.70 -8.03 -20.90
N THR A 446 4.56 -7.01 -20.94
CA THR A 446 6.00 -7.22 -20.93
C THR A 446 6.55 -6.91 -19.55
N LEU A 447 7.18 -7.90 -18.92
CA LEU A 447 7.94 -7.70 -17.70
C LEU A 447 9.25 -6.97 -18.01
N ARG A 448 9.59 -6.03 -17.15
CA ARG A 448 10.83 -5.24 -17.16
C ARG A 448 11.54 -5.51 -15.85
N LEU A 449 12.79 -5.94 -15.91
CA LEU A 449 13.58 -6.31 -14.73
C LEU A 449 14.91 -5.58 -14.76
N VAL A 450 15.25 -4.93 -13.64
CA VAL A 450 16.58 -4.37 -13.39
C VAL A 450 17.19 -4.97 -12.14
N TRP A 451 18.52 -5.01 -12.10
CA TRP A 451 19.32 -5.45 -10.96
C TRP A 451 20.71 -4.84 -11.08
N ASP A 452 21.55 -4.99 -10.06
CA ASP A 452 22.95 -4.61 -10.14
C ASP A 452 23.91 -5.77 -9.85
N GLY A 453 25.11 -5.68 -10.42
CA GLY A 453 26.19 -6.59 -10.12
C GLY A 453 27.38 -6.40 -11.07
N PRO A 454 28.59 -6.83 -10.68
CA PRO A 454 29.73 -6.93 -11.58
C PRO A 454 29.53 -8.00 -12.67
N ASP A 455 30.37 -7.96 -13.69
CA ASP A 455 30.42 -8.95 -14.76
C ASP A 455 31.86 -9.16 -15.28
N ASN A 456 32.04 -10.08 -16.23
CA ASN A 456 33.37 -10.44 -16.76
C ASN A 456 34.13 -9.25 -17.36
N ASN A 457 33.43 -8.23 -17.85
CA ASN A 457 34.03 -7.07 -18.50
C ASN A 457 34.13 -5.86 -17.56
N ASN A 458 33.46 -5.91 -16.41
CA ASN A 458 33.32 -4.80 -15.48
C ASN A 458 33.43 -5.30 -14.04
N SER A 459 34.55 -4.97 -13.38
CA SER A 459 34.77 -5.29 -11.97
C SER A 459 33.86 -4.50 -11.01
N ASN A 460 33.42 -3.30 -11.43
CA ASN A 460 32.45 -2.51 -10.69
C ASN A 460 31.04 -3.07 -10.85
N SER A 461 30.20 -2.88 -9.83
CA SER A 461 28.76 -3.18 -9.97
C SER A 461 28.13 -2.24 -11.00
N LEU A 462 27.41 -2.77 -11.97
CA LEU A 462 26.66 -2.00 -12.96
C LEU A 462 25.19 -2.39 -12.92
N VAL A 463 24.30 -1.42 -13.15
CA VAL A 463 22.88 -1.69 -13.32
C VAL A 463 22.64 -2.37 -14.66
N LYS A 464 21.86 -3.44 -14.63
CA LYS A 464 21.54 -4.32 -15.74
C LYS A 464 20.04 -4.33 -15.99
N TYR A 465 19.66 -4.68 -17.21
CA TYR A 465 18.27 -4.72 -17.65
C TYR A 465 17.99 -5.94 -18.50
N SER A 466 16.80 -6.54 -18.32
CA SER A 466 16.23 -7.58 -19.20
C SER A 466 14.71 -7.46 -19.23
N SER A 467 14.07 -8.08 -20.23
CA SER A 467 12.62 -8.06 -20.40
C SER A 467 12.07 -9.41 -20.86
N LEU A 468 10.81 -9.68 -20.52
CA LEU A 468 10.07 -10.89 -20.90
C LEU A 468 8.69 -10.50 -21.43
N ASN A 469 8.45 -10.68 -22.73
CA ASN A 469 7.14 -10.45 -23.33
C ASN A 469 6.25 -11.69 -23.16
N LEU A 470 5.27 -11.59 -22.28
CA LEU A 470 4.37 -12.70 -21.92
C LEU A 470 3.29 -12.96 -22.98
N SER A 471 3.13 -12.04 -23.95
CA SER A 471 2.17 -12.20 -25.05
C SER A 471 2.69 -13.10 -26.18
N LEU A 472 3.96 -13.50 -26.13
CA LEU A 472 4.55 -14.43 -27.10
C LEU A 472 4.10 -15.87 -26.82
N SER A 473 4.03 -16.70 -27.86
CA SER A 473 3.72 -18.13 -27.71
C SER A 473 4.76 -18.89 -26.90
N THR A 474 6.01 -18.44 -26.94
CA THR A 474 7.14 -18.96 -26.17
C THR A 474 7.90 -17.80 -25.53
N PRO A 475 7.42 -17.27 -24.37
CA PRO A 475 8.09 -16.18 -23.69
C PRO A 475 9.51 -16.59 -23.26
N ALA A 476 10.49 -15.75 -23.58
CA ALA A 476 11.87 -15.90 -23.13
C ALA A 476 12.43 -14.54 -22.72
N TRP A 477 13.27 -14.54 -21.69
CA TRP A 477 13.97 -13.33 -21.26
C TRP A 477 14.93 -12.88 -22.35
N SER A 478 14.96 -11.58 -22.62
CA SER A 478 15.95 -10.99 -23.52
C SER A 478 17.36 -11.13 -22.92
N THR A 479 18.38 -11.21 -23.78
CA THR A 479 19.76 -11.04 -23.33
C THR A 479 19.88 -9.74 -22.55
N TRP A 480 20.51 -9.81 -21.38
CA TRP A 480 20.65 -8.66 -20.51
C TRP A 480 21.69 -7.68 -21.04
N THR A 481 21.52 -6.40 -20.71
CA THR A 481 22.46 -5.33 -21.07
C THR A 481 22.77 -4.46 -19.85
N ASN A 482 23.96 -3.87 -19.82
CA ASN A 482 24.30 -2.84 -18.84
C ASN A 482 23.61 -1.52 -19.24
N VAL A 483 22.93 -0.88 -18.29
CA VAL A 483 22.14 0.36 -18.51
C VAL A 483 23.06 1.55 -18.75
N ASN A 484 24.14 1.67 -17.97
CA ASN A 484 25.11 2.75 -18.11
C ASN A 484 26.53 2.19 -17.96
N THR A 485 27.32 2.18 -19.04
CA THR A 485 28.69 1.64 -19.06
C THR A 485 29.78 2.70 -19.07
N GLY A 486 29.42 3.99 -19.17
CA GLY A 486 30.38 5.09 -19.35
C GLY A 486 31.11 5.54 -18.09
N THR A 487 30.95 4.85 -16.96
CA THR A 487 31.45 5.30 -15.64
C THR A 487 32.35 4.26 -14.99
N GLN A 488 33.42 4.70 -14.34
CA GLN A 488 34.25 3.85 -13.46
C GLN A 488 33.71 3.75 -12.03
N LEU A 489 32.47 4.18 -11.80
CA LEU A 489 31.80 4.14 -10.50
C LEU A 489 31.01 2.83 -10.33
N ASN A 490 30.81 2.43 -9.08
CA ASN A 490 29.82 1.40 -8.75
C ASN A 490 28.42 1.98 -8.91
N GLN A 491 27.51 1.18 -9.43
CA GLN A 491 26.08 1.46 -9.53
C GLN A 491 25.32 0.44 -8.70
N SER A 492 24.39 0.88 -7.86
CA SER A 492 23.62 -0.05 -7.02
C SER A 492 22.20 0.43 -6.78
N ASP A 493 21.41 -0.45 -6.15
CA ASP A 493 20.07 -0.17 -5.67
C ASP A 493 19.16 0.38 -6.78
N PRO A 494 19.05 -0.28 -7.95
CA PRO A 494 18.21 0.22 -9.01
C PRO A 494 16.72 0.06 -8.68
N THR A 495 15.91 1.00 -9.14
CA THR A 495 14.45 0.93 -9.16
C THR A 495 13.97 1.30 -10.55
N LEU A 496 12.83 0.76 -10.98
CA LEU A 496 12.26 1.08 -12.28
C LEU A 496 10.79 1.51 -12.20
N SER A 497 10.37 2.28 -13.21
CA SER A 497 8.99 2.72 -13.41
C SER A 497 8.63 2.64 -14.89
N ILE A 498 7.36 2.36 -15.19
CA ILE A 498 6.88 2.31 -16.58
C ILE A 498 6.23 3.64 -16.95
N GLY A 499 6.81 4.34 -17.92
CA GLY A 499 6.26 5.56 -18.50
C GLY A 499 5.23 5.31 -19.61
N PRO A 500 4.72 6.39 -20.25
CA PRO A 500 3.83 6.29 -21.39
C PRO A 500 4.42 5.43 -22.52
N ALA A 501 3.56 4.75 -23.27
CA ALA A 501 3.97 3.89 -24.39
C ALA A 501 5.01 2.81 -24.04
N GLY A 502 5.13 2.43 -22.76
CA GLY A 502 6.06 1.38 -22.32
C GLY A 502 7.51 1.86 -22.18
N ILE A 503 7.76 3.18 -22.12
CA ILE A 503 9.08 3.71 -21.78
C ILE A 503 9.52 3.13 -20.43
N VAL A 504 10.76 2.67 -20.35
CA VAL A 504 11.32 2.17 -19.09
C VAL A 504 12.19 3.26 -18.48
N LEU A 505 11.83 3.68 -17.29
CA LEU A 505 12.59 4.62 -16.46
C LEU A 505 13.36 3.79 -15.44
N VAL A 506 14.66 4.01 -15.34
CA VAL A 506 15.52 3.32 -14.37
C VAL A 506 16.23 4.38 -13.55
N ALA A 507 16.15 4.28 -12.22
CA ALA A 507 16.90 5.13 -11.30
C ALA A 507 17.84 4.30 -10.45
N TRP A 508 19.01 4.84 -10.12
CA TRP A 508 20.07 4.16 -9.36
C TRP A 508 20.96 5.17 -8.65
N GLN A 509 21.87 4.67 -7.81
CA GLN A 509 22.92 5.47 -7.19
C GLN A 509 24.31 5.09 -7.71
N GLU A 510 25.19 6.09 -7.87
CA GLU A 510 26.60 5.92 -8.27
C GLU A 510 27.53 6.35 -7.14
N TRP A 511 28.55 5.52 -6.86
CA TRP A 511 29.44 5.70 -5.72
C TRP A 511 30.84 5.11 -5.96
N THR A 512 31.81 5.58 -5.16
CA THR A 512 33.16 5.02 -5.06
C THR A 512 33.39 4.39 -3.69
N GLY A 513 34.39 3.51 -3.58
CA GLY A 513 34.77 2.83 -2.35
C GLY A 513 34.37 1.35 -2.34
N SER A 514 34.26 0.78 -1.15
CA SER A 514 33.97 -0.65 -0.95
C SER A 514 32.51 -0.97 -0.63
N ASP A 515 31.76 -0.02 -0.06
CA ASP A 515 30.37 -0.21 0.35
C ASP A 515 29.52 1.04 0.08
N SER A 516 28.36 0.85 -0.56
CA SER A 516 27.41 1.91 -0.88
C SER A 516 26.80 2.55 0.38
N LEU A 517 26.71 1.80 1.48
CA LEU A 517 26.16 2.28 2.74
C LEU A 517 27.05 3.35 3.38
N THR A 518 28.36 3.15 3.36
CA THR A 518 29.34 4.07 3.97
C THR A 518 29.91 5.08 2.99
N ALA A 519 29.71 4.89 1.69
CA ALA A 519 30.12 5.84 0.66
C ALA A 519 29.55 7.25 0.93
N ILE A 520 30.38 8.25 0.69
CA ILE A 520 30.03 9.68 0.73
C ILE A 520 30.02 10.24 -0.70
N ASN A 521 29.35 11.38 -0.90
CA ASN A 521 29.18 12.00 -2.22
C ASN A 521 28.52 11.08 -3.26
N VAL A 522 27.62 10.22 -2.81
CA VAL A 522 26.84 9.35 -3.70
C VAL A 522 25.89 10.19 -4.55
N SER A 523 25.85 9.92 -5.84
CA SER A 523 24.97 10.64 -6.78
C SER A 523 23.85 9.71 -7.25
N ALA A 524 22.61 10.17 -7.16
CA ALA A 524 21.46 9.43 -7.69
C ALA A 524 21.10 9.93 -9.10
N PHE A 525 20.71 9.02 -9.97
CA PHE A 525 20.36 9.29 -11.36
C PHE A 525 19.06 8.61 -11.74
N ILE A 526 18.44 9.12 -12.80
CA ILE A 526 17.33 8.49 -13.51
C ILE A 526 17.62 8.53 -15.01
N MET A 527 17.22 7.49 -15.74
CA MET A 527 17.43 7.36 -17.17
C MET A 527 16.21 6.73 -17.84
N MET A 528 15.84 7.26 -19.00
CA MET A 528 15.01 6.53 -19.95
C MET A 528 15.90 5.56 -20.73
N ILE A 529 15.56 4.27 -20.73
CA ILE A 529 16.26 3.26 -21.53
C ILE A 529 15.42 2.90 -22.76
N GLY A 530 16.07 2.72 -23.92
CA GLY A 530 15.40 2.47 -25.19
C GLY A 530 15.79 3.48 -26.28
N ALA A 531 14.84 3.83 -27.15
CA ALA A 531 15.07 4.82 -28.21
C ALA A 531 15.23 6.23 -27.61
N ALA A 532 16.34 6.91 -27.94
CA ALA A 532 16.75 8.21 -27.38
C ALA A 532 17.00 8.18 -25.85
N PRO A 533 18.01 7.42 -25.38
CA PRO A 533 18.32 7.33 -23.96
C PRO A 533 18.79 8.69 -23.42
N SER A 534 18.28 9.08 -22.26
CA SER A 534 18.70 10.32 -21.58
C SER A 534 18.91 10.06 -20.09
N LYS A 535 20.12 10.30 -19.60
CA LYS A 535 20.47 10.25 -18.17
C LYS A 535 20.29 11.63 -17.55
N THR A 536 19.67 11.70 -16.39
CA THR A 536 19.46 12.93 -15.61
C THR A 536 19.87 12.68 -14.17
N GLN A 537 20.72 13.53 -13.62
CA GLN A 537 21.09 13.48 -12.21
C GLN A 537 19.96 14.06 -11.37
N LEU A 538 19.63 13.40 -10.26
CA LEU A 538 18.77 13.98 -9.24
C LEU A 538 19.51 15.13 -8.56
N SER A 539 18.78 16.10 -8.00
CA SER A 539 19.40 17.29 -7.40
C SER A 539 20.51 17.00 -6.41
N SER A 540 21.42 17.97 -6.35
CA SER A 540 22.30 18.18 -5.20
C SER A 540 21.88 19.36 -4.32
N SER A 541 20.68 19.94 -4.53
CA SER A 541 20.22 21.15 -3.82
C SER A 541 20.10 20.99 -2.30
N PHE A 542 19.81 19.76 -1.81
CA PHE A 542 19.78 19.45 -0.38
C PHE A 542 21.15 18.97 0.12
N SER A 543 21.79 18.07 -0.61
CA SER A 543 23.13 17.57 -0.33
C SER A 543 23.76 16.97 -1.60
N SER A 544 25.08 16.90 -1.63
CA SER A 544 25.83 16.14 -2.64
C SER A 544 25.79 14.62 -2.43
N ASN A 545 25.22 14.13 -1.32
CA ASN A 545 25.11 12.70 -1.02
C ASN A 545 23.64 12.25 -1.05
N ASN A 546 23.28 11.55 -2.13
CA ASN A 546 21.93 11.13 -2.46
C ASN A 546 21.89 9.61 -2.65
N LYS A 547 21.03 8.92 -1.89
CA LYS A 547 20.96 7.45 -1.82
C LYS A 547 19.53 6.94 -1.96
N TRP A 548 19.43 5.67 -2.35
CA TRP A 548 18.19 4.88 -2.45
C TRP A 548 17.04 5.60 -3.15
N PRO A 549 17.19 5.82 -4.47
CA PRO A 549 16.07 6.27 -5.26
C PRO A 549 14.91 5.26 -5.16
N VAL A 550 13.70 5.78 -5.06
CA VAL A 550 12.45 5.01 -5.09
C VAL A 550 11.46 5.67 -6.02
N MET A 551 10.73 4.85 -6.79
CA MET A 551 9.73 5.34 -7.72
C MET A 551 8.40 4.62 -7.48
N ALA A 552 7.31 5.24 -7.96
CA ALA A 552 6.05 4.53 -8.16
C ALA A 552 6.21 3.55 -9.34
N GLU A 553 5.57 2.37 -9.26
CA GLU A 553 5.64 1.35 -10.31
C GLU A 553 5.15 1.87 -11.68
N ASP A 554 4.01 2.59 -11.68
CA ASP A 554 3.36 3.08 -12.89
C ASP A 554 3.44 4.60 -13.02
N SER A 555 4.12 5.04 -14.09
CA SER A 555 4.18 6.43 -14.56
C SER A 555 3.52 6.57 -15.95
N SER A 556 2.67 5.63 -16.37
CA SER A 556 2.05 5.58 -17.70
C SER A 556 1.11 6.74 -17.98
N GLY A 557 0.67 7.45 -16.94
CA GLY A 557 -0.02 8.74 -17.04
C GLY A 557 0.89 9.92 -17.42
N GLY A 558 2.18 9.69 -17.64
CA GLY A 558 3.15 10.69 -18.10
C GLY A 558 3.74 11.56 -17.00
N ILE A 559 3.50 11.25 -15.72
CA ILE A 559 4.14 11.94 -14.59
C ILE A 559 5.11 10.96 -13.92
N VAL A 560 6.39 11.26 -14.02
CA VAL A 560 7.45 10.53 -13.32
C VAL A 560 7.58 11.08 -11.92
N ARG A 561 7.61 10.19 -10.93
CA ARG A 561 7.74 10.54 -9.51
C ARG A 561 8.88 9.75 -8.89
N ILE A 562 9.74 10.44 -8.17
CA ILE A 562 10.92 9.84 -7.55
C ILE A 562 11.17 10.45 -6.17
N GLY A 563 11.45 9.59 -5.20
CA GLY A 563 11.95 9.96 -3.89
C GLY A 563 13.38 9.46 -3.70
N TRP A 564 14.15 10.11 -2.85
CA TRP A 564 15.51 9.67 -2.47
C TRP A 564 15.90 10.24 -1.11
N LEU A 565 16.92 9.67 -0.47
CA LEU A 565 17.47 10.20 0.76
C LEU A 565 18.67 11.10 0.47
N SER A 566 18.72 12.28 1.07
CA SER A 566 19.79 13.26 0.89
C SER A 566 20.40 13.68 2.23
N GLY A 567 21.73 13.67 2.35
CA GLY A 567 22.45 14.13 3.53
C GLY A 567 23.80 13.45 3.76
N GLN A 568 24.75 14.14 4.39
CA GLN A 568 26.09 13.62 4.74
C GLN A 568 26.15 13.08 6.19
N GLY A 569 25.07 13.23 6.94
CA GLY A 569 24.94 12.86 8.35
C GLY A 569 23.55 13.27 8.85
N ALA A 570 23.16 12.79 10.03
CA ALA A 570 21.86 13.13 10.60
C ALA A 570 21.76 14.64 10.94
N PRO A 571 20.61 15.29 10.70
CA PRO A 571 19.43 14.74 10.05
C PRO A 571 19.59 14.62 8.53
N TYR A 572 19.05 13.53 7.97
CA TYR A 572 18.88 13.33 6.53
C TYR A 572 17.51 13.84 6.08
N THR A 573 17.45 14.32 4.84
CA THR A 573 16.21 14.75 4.19
C THR A 573 15.69 13.65 3.27
N ILE A 574 14.44 13.23 3.44
CA ILE A 574 13.75 12.51 2.37
C ILE A 574 13.30 13.55 1.36
N CYS A 575 13.80 13.43 0.13
CA CYS A 575 13.51 14.34 -0.96
C CYS A 575 12.49 13.71 -1.91
N TYR A 576 11.73 14.57 -2.59
CA TYR A 576 10.82 14.19 -3.65
C TYR A 576 11.02 15.09 -4.87
N GLY A 577 10.86 14.51 -6.06
CA GLY A 577 10.82 15.22 -7.33
C GLY A 577 9.83 14.58 -8.29
N GLN A 578 9.30 15.40 -9.20
CA GLN A 578 8.45 14.91 -10.30
C GLN A 578 8.66 15.72 -11.57
N THR A 579 8.36 15.10 -12.71
CA THR A 579 8.31 15.78 -14.01
C THR A 579 7.25 15.16 -14.89
N SER A 580 6.70 15.95 -15.81
CA SER A 580 5.88 15.42 -16.89
C SER A 580 6.75 15.01 -18.07
N LEU A 581 6.54 13.79 -18.57
CA LEU A 581 7.05 13.34 -19.86
C LEU A 581 6.21 13.99 -20.96
N LYS A 582 6.54 15.23 -21.30
CA LYS A 582 5.89 15.93 -22.42
C LYS A 582 6.33 15.29 -23.74
N VAL A 583 5.36 15.10 -24.62
CA VAL A 583 5.56 14.98 -26.07
C VAL A 583 5.88 16.40 -26.55
N SER A 584 7.15 16.70 -26.86
CA SER A 584 7.49 17.93 -27.59
C SER A 584 7.37 17.75 -29.09
#